data_AF-A0ABD7V110-F1
#
_entry.id   AF-A0ABD7V110-F1
#
_cell.length_a   1.000
_cell.length_b   1.000
_cell.length_c   1.000
_cell.angle_alpha   90.00
_cell.angle_beta   90.00
_cell.angle_gamma   90.00
#
_symmetry.space_group_name_H-M   'P 1'
#
loop_
_entity.id
_entity.type
_entity.pdbx_description
1 polymer ?
#
loop_
_entity_poly.entity_id
_entity_poly.type
_entity_poly.pdbx_seq_one_letter_code
_entity_poly.pdbx_strand_id
1 'polypeptide(L)'
;MSTTIVALTRLPDAGEVLEALSSAKFLDVCRRSGAGRVQVNISDDQVAGAMRISELDPPIEAVVTLHGEDGAEALDIGPVLDALESVATVVGAWSAAQRAPLDPDLPADGSRVDALANIAFLRRPADLPREEWLRLWLDEHTTVAIETQATFGYFQNVVEQALTPDTPRVDAIVEELFPMAAVTDYHTFYGSGGDQGELERRMNRMLMSVGRFGADRNLDVVPTSRRDFDLR
;
A
#
# COMPACT_ATOMS: atom_id res chain seq x y z
N MET A 1 11.75 2.96 9.57
CA MET A 1 12.58 1.98 8.84
C MET A 1 12.41 2.24 7.36
N SER A 2 13.47 2.18 6.55
CA SER A 2 13.34 2.37 5.10
C SER A 2 12.99 1.03 4.43
N THR A 3 12.04 1.05 3.49
CA THR A 3 11.48 -0.14 2.81
C THR A 3 11.57 0.02 1.30
N THR A 4 11.72 -1.08 0.57
CA THR A 4 11.56 -1.08 -0.89
C THR A 4 10.15 -1.51 -1.25
N ILE A 5 9.44 -0.73 -2.08
CA ILE A 5 8.08 -1.02 -2.54
C ILE A 5 8.09 -1.12 -4.06
N VAL A 6 7.55 -2.21 -4.60
CA VAL A 6 7.47 -2.48 -6.06
C VAL A 6 6.02 -2.65 -6.47
N ALA A 7 5.56 -1.87 -7.46
CA ALA A 7 4.22 -1.97 -8.01
C ALA A 7 4.23 -2.77 -9.33
N LEU A 8 3.32 -3.74 -9.42
CA LEU A 8 3.18 -4.70 -10.52
C LEU A 8 1.89 -4.45 -11.28
N THR A 9 1.95 -4.60 -12.61
CA THR A 9 0.84 -4.40 -13.54
C THR A 9 0.83 -5.45 -14.63
N ARG A 10 -0.29 -5.56 -15.34
CA ARG A 10 -0.49 -6.55 -16.41
C ARG A 10 -0.19 -7.95 -15.91
N LEU A 11 -0.84 -8.31 -14.82
CA LEU A 11 -0.77 -9.65 -14.27
C LEU A 11 -1.51 -10.63 -15.20
N PRO A 12 -1.04 -11.88 -15.35
CA PRO A 12 -1.77 -12.91 -16.08
C PRO A 12 -3.06 -13.28 -15.32
N ASP A 13 -2.90 -13.89 -14.15
CA ASP A 13 -3.94 -14.29 -13.22
C ASP A 13 -3.47 -14.03 -11.78
N ALA A 14 -4.35 -13.50 -10.92
CA ALA A 14 -3.99 -13.15 -9.54
C ALA A 14 -3.54 -14.36 -8.71
N GLY A 15 -4.12 -15.55 -8.96
CA GLY A 15 -3.75 -16.80 -8.31
C GLY A 15 -2.39 -17.31 -8.76
N GLU A 16 -2.10 -17.28 -10.05
CA GLU A 16 -0.79 -17.65 -10.60
C GLU A 16 0.33 -16.73 -10.06
N VAL A 17 0.07 -15.42 -10.02
CA VAL A 17 1.01 -14.44 -9.46
C VAL A 17 1.20 -14.70 -7.97
N LEU A 18 0.12 -14.95 -7.22
CA LEU A 18 0.22 -15.27 -5.80
C LEU A 18 1.06 -16.52 -5.55
N GLU A 19 0.86 -17.58 -6.33
CA GLU A 19 1.64 -18.82 -6.22
C GLU A 19 3.13 -18.55 -6.46
N ALA A 20 3.46 -17.77 -7.49
CA ALA A 20 4.83 -17.40 -7.79
C ALA A 20 5.47 -16.56 -6.67
N LEU A 21 4.77 -15.52 -6.19
CA LEU A 21 5.23 -14.61 -5.12
C LEU A 21 5.23 -15.24 -3.73
N SER A 22 4.57 -16.38 -3.55
CA SER A 22 4.60 -17.17 -2.30
C SER A 22 5.53 -18.38 -2.39
N SER A 23 6.14 -18.62 -3.55
CA SER A 23 6.99 -19.79 -3.77
C SER A 23 8.27 -19.73 -2.95
N ALA A 24 8.75 -20.89 -2.48
CA ALA A 24 10.04 -20.99 -1.79
C ALA A 24 11.19 -20.38 -2.62
N LYS A 25 11.12 -20.49 -3.95
CA LYS A 25 12.09 -19.90 -4.87
C LYS A 25 12.11 -18.37 -4.76
N PHE A 26 10.95 -17.73 -4.81
CA PHE A 26 10.87 -16.27 -4.73
C PHE A 26 11.26 -15.76 -3.34
N LEU A 27 10.75 -16.38 -2.27
CA LEU A 27 11.09 -16.00 -0.89
C LEU A 27 12.59 -16.14 -0.60
N ASP A 28 13.25 -17.13 -1.19
CA ASP A 28 14.70 -17.32 -1.11
C ASP A 28 15.49 -16.24 -1.90
N VAL A 29 14.96 -15.75 -3.02
CA VAL A 29 15.51 -14.56 -3.71
C VAL A 29 15.41 -13.32 -2.82
N CYS A 30 14.25 -13.07 -2.21
CA CYS A 30 14.09 -11.94 -1.28
C CYS A 30 14.97 -12.06 -0.03
N ARG A 31 15.16 -13.27 0.51
CA ARG A 31 16.07 -13.47 1.65
C ARG A 31 17.50 -13.10 1.26
N ARG A 32 17.95 -13.55 0.09
CA ARG A 32 19.30 -13.25 -0.42
C ARG A 32 19.51 -11.78 -0.76
N SER A 33 18.46 -11.02 -1.05
CA SER A 33 18.58 -9.57 -1.21
C SER A 33 18.82 -8.84 0.11
N GLY A 34 18.73 -9.53 1.26
CA GLY A 34 18.86 -8.92 2.59
C GLY A 34 17.53 -8.58 3.25
N ALA A 35 16.39 -8.96 2.66
CA ALA A 35 15.10 -8.75 3.28
C ALA A 35 14.89 -9.74 4.44
N GLY A 36 14.52 -9.21 5.61
CA GLY A 36 14.08 -10.00 6.77
C GLY A 36 12.58 -10.27 6.76
N ARG A 37 11.80 -9.47 6.03
CA ARG A 37 10.35 -9.68 5.81
C ARG A 37 9.97 -9.28 4.40
N VAL A 38 9.03 -10.02 3.82
CA VAL A 38 8.35 -9.67 2.57
C VAL A 38 6.86 -9.58 2.81
N GLN A 39 6.25 -8.52 2.28
CA GLN A 39 4.81 -8.34 2.26
C GLN A 39 4.34 -8.37 0.80
N VAL A 40 3.29 -9.15 0.53
CA VAL A 40 2.69 -9.30 -0.80
C VAL A 40 1.24 -8.87 -0.71
N ASN A 41 0.86 -7.92 -1.55
CA ASN A 41 -0.48 -7.39 -1.69
C ASN A 41 -0.97 -7.63 -3.11
N ILE A 42 -2.09 -8.33 -3.29
CA ILE A 42 -2.65 -8.66 -4.61
C ILE A 42 -4.11 -8.22 -4.66
N SER A 43 -4.49 -7.55 -5.74
CA SER A 43 -5.89 -7.31 -6.07
C SER A 43 -6.53 -8.60 -6.60
N ASP A 44 -7.16 -9.36 -5.71
CA ASP A 44 -7.85 -10.61 -6.03
C ASP A 44 -9.39 -10.50 -5.89
N ASP A 45 -10.09 -11.61 -6.16
CA ASP A 45 -11.56 -11.67 -6.11
C ASP A 45 -12.15 -11.36 -4.73
N GLN A 46 -11.38 -11.54 -3.65
CA GLN A 46 -11.86 -11.30 -2.28
C GLN A 46 -12.06 -9.81 -1.98
N VAL A 47 -11.42 -8.94 -2.76
CA VAL A 47 -11.47 -7.48 -2.58
C VAL A 47 -12.05 -6.74 -3.80
N ALA A 48 -12.52 -7.48 -4.81
CA ALA A 48 -13.04 -6.93 -6.06
C ALA A 48 -14.24 -5.97 -5.89
N GLY A 49 -14.98 -6.08 -4.78
CA GLY A 49 -16.11 -5.19 -4.47
C GLY A 49 -15.70 -3.82 -3.89
N ALA A 50 -14.45 -3.66 -3.48
CA ALA A 50 -13.98 -2.44 -2.84
C ALA A 50 -13.76 -1.31 -3.86
N MET A 51 -13.82 -0.07 -3.38
CA MET A 51 -13.54 1.10 -4.20
C MET A 51 -12.10 1.07 -4.73
N ARG A 52 -11.96 1.30 -6.03
CA ARG A 52 -10.68 1.46 -6.73
C ARG A 52 -10.64 2.83 -7.40
N ILE A 53 -9.46 3.45 -7.39
CA ILE A 53 -9.12 4.63 -8.20
C ILE A 53 -7.84 4.27 -8.96
N SER A 54 -7.82 4.48 -10.27
CA SER A 54 -6.67 4.18 -11.12
C SER A 54 -6.26 5.44 -11.88
N GLU A 55 -5.13 6.02 -11.51
CA GLU A 55 -4.47 7.11 -12.23
C GLU A 55 -3.48 6.55 -13.24
N LEU A 56 -2.77 5.48 -12.88
CA LEU A 56 -1.81 4.83 -13.78
C LEU A 56 -2.53 3.93 -14.80
N ASP A 57 -2.00 3.94 -16.03
CA ASP A 57 -2.37 3.04 -17.11
C ASP A 57 -1.10 2.37 -17.66
N PRO A 58 -0.93 1.04 -17.48
CA PRO A 58 -1.87 0.08 -16.87
C PRO A 58 -2.06 0.29 -15.35
N PRO A 59 -3.20 -0.14 -14.78
CA PRO A 59 -3.46 -0.01 -13.34
C PRO A 59 -2.54 -0.92 -12.53
N ILE A 60 -2.27 -0.51 -11.28
CA ILE A 60 -1.57 -1.35 -10.29
C ILE A 60 -2.48 -2.49 -9.85
N GLU A 61 -1.95 -3.71 -9.91
CA GLU A 61 -2.68 -4.94 -9.60
C GLU A 61 -2.06 -5.73 -8.45
N ALA A 62 -0.77 -5.54 -8.18
CA ALA A 62 -0.10 -6.08 -7.00
C ALA A 62 1.03 -5.16 -6.52
N VAL A 63 1.38 -5.30 -5.25
CA VAL A 63 2.47 -4.57 -4.60
C VAL A 63 3.29 -5.55 -3.78
N VAL A 64 4.62 -5.47 -3.91
CA VAL A 64 5.56 -6.23 -3.08
C VAL A 64 6.39 -5.25 -2.27
N THR A 65 6.42 -5.44 -0.95
CA THR A 65 7.22 -4.63 -0.04
C THR A 65 8.29 -5.48 0.64
N LEU A 66 9.54 -5.02 0.55
CA LEU A 66 10.70 -5.63 1.18
C LEU A 66 11.12 -4.80 2.40
N HIS A 67 11.32 -5.46 3.53
CA HIS A 67 11.85 -4.85 4.74
C HIS A 67 13.24 -5.42 5.05
N GLY A 68 14.27 -4.59 4.89
CA GLY A 68 15.63 -4.89 5.33
C GLY A 68 15.91 -4.39 6.75
N GLU A 69 16.71 -5.10 7.52
CA GLU A 69 17.09 -4.69 8.88
C GLU A 69 17.97 -3.43 8.87
N ASP A 70 18.84 -3.32 7.86
CA ASP A 70 19.72 -2.18 7.63
C ASP A 70 19.11 -1.09 6.71
N GLY A 71 17.81 -1.21 6.39
CA GLY A 71 17.08 -0.28 5.52
C GLY A 71 17.11 -0.64 4.02
N ALA A 72 16.39 0.13 3.21
CA ALA A 72 16.18 -0.16 1.78
C ALA A 72 17.46 -0.09 0.93
N GLU A 73 18.40 0.81 1.28
CA GLU A 73 19.67 0.98 0.55
C GLU A 73 20.60 -0.24 0.66
N ALA A 74 20.43 -1.06 1.70
CA ALA A 74 21.19 -2.29 1.89
C ALA A 74 20.63 -3.48 1.10
N LEU A 75 19.45 -3.34 0.49
CA LEU A 75 18.81 -4.43 -0.26
C LEU A 75 19.39 -4.54 -1.68
N ASP A 76 19.83 -5.75 -2.05
CA ASP A 76 20.14 -6.07 -3.46
C ASP A 76 18.85 -6.38 -4.22
N ILE A 77 18.19 -5.33 -4.70
CA ILE A 77 16.87 -5.44 -5.33
C ILE A 77 16.90 -5.98 -6.76
N GLY A 78 18.07 -6.04 -7.42
CA GLY A 78 18.19 -6.45 -8.82
C GLY A 78 17.61 -7.86 -9.08
N PRO A 79 18.09 -8.89 -8.35
CA PRO A 79 17.54 -10.24 -8.46
C PRO A 79 16.04 -10.35 -8.13
N VAL A 80 15.52 -9.48 -7.25
CA VAL A 80 14.09 -9.45 -6.93
C VAL A 80 13.31 -8.90 -8.12
N LEU A 81 13.76 -7.78 -8.71
CA LEU A 81 13.14 -7.19 -9.89
C LEU A 81 13.14 -8.19 -11.07
N ASP A 82 14.26 -8.86 -11.34
CA ASP A 82 14.36 -9.90 -12.38
C ASP A 82 13.34 -11.03 -12.16
N ALA A 83 13.11 -11.43 -10.90
CA ALA A 83 12.11 -12.43 -10.56
C ALA A 83 10.67 -11.91 -10.78
N LEU A 84 10.40 -10.65 -10.46
CA LEU A 84 9.10 -10.01 -10.64
C LEU A 84 8.74 -9.81 -12.12
N GLU A 85 9.71 -9.50 -12.97
CA GLU A 85 9.52 -9.38 -14.43
C GLU A 85 9.07 -10.69 -15.09
N SER A 86 9.31 -11.84 -14.44
CA SER A 86 8.83 -13.14 -14.94
C SER A 86 7.32 -13.35 -14.77
N VAL A 87 6.66 -12.54 -13.94
CA VAL A 87 5.22 -12.71 -13.59
C VAL A 87 4.38 -11.48 -13.91
N ALA A 88 4.98 -10.31 -14.14
CA ALA A 88 4.28 -9.06 -14.32
C ALA A 88 5.08 -8.05 -15.16
N THR A 89 4.40 -7.05 -15.73
CA THR A 89 5.06 -5.81 -16.14
C THR A 89 5.22 -4.91 -14.92
N VAL A 90 6.45 -4.59 -14.55
CA VAL A 90 6.75 -3.70 -13.42
C VAL A 90 6.49 -2.25 -13.84
N VAL A 91 5.75 -1.48 -13.01
CA VAL A 91 5.50 -0.05 -13.27
C VAL A 91 6.43 0.85 -12.47
N GLY A 92 6.86 0.45 -11.28
CA GLY A 92 7.80 1.27 -10.51
C GLY A 92 8.31 0.59 -9.26
N ALA A 93 9.50 0.99 -8.84
CA ALA A 93 10.08 0.61 -7.56
C ALA A 93 10.56 1.86 -6.82
N TRP A 94 10.32 1.92 -5.51
CA TRP A 94 10.67 3.06 -4.67
C TRP A 94 11.34 2.60 -3.39
N SER A 95 12.31 3.38 -2.90
CA SER A 95 12.67 3.34 -1.48
C SER A 95 11.83 4.37 -0.73
N ALA A 96 11.41 4.03 0.47
CA ALA A 96 10.56 4.89 1.26
C ALA A 96 10.82 4.78 2.76
N ALA A 97 10.76 5.90 3.47
CA ALA A 97 10.80 5.94 4.91
C ALA A 97 9.41 5.62 5.48
N GLN A 98 9.27 4.47 6.13
CA GLN A 98 8.02 4.03 6.73
C GLN A 98 7.84 4.57 8.16
N ARG A 99 6.62 5.04 8.43
CA ARG A 99 6.00 5.24 9.74
C ARG A 99 4.79 4.31 9.86
N ALA A 100 4.46 3.86 11.07
CA ALA A 100 3.28 3.04 11.32
C ALA A 100 2.46 3.62 12.49
N PRO A 101 1.61 4.65 12.25
CA PRO A 101 0.76 5.20 13.31
C PRO A 101 -0.18 4.16 13.96
N LEU A 102 -0.64 3.17 13.21
CA LEU A 102 -1.35 2.00 13.72
C LEU A 102 -0.63 0.74 13.21
N ASP A 103 -0.02 -0.03 14.11
CA ASP A 103 0.83 -1.18 13.79
C ASP A 103 0.29 -2.44 14.50
N PRO A 104 -0.75 -3.09 13.95
CA PRO A 104 -1.30 -4.30 14.53
C PRO A 104 -0.31 -5.46 14.38
N ASP A 105 -0.36 -6.41 15.31
CA ASP A 105 0.34 -7.69 15.15
C ASP A 105 -0.39 -8.53 14.09
N LEU A 106 0.32 -8.90 13.03
CA LEU A 106 -0.22 -9.60 11.86
C LEU A 106 0.49 -10.94 11.66
N PRO A 107 -0.20 -11.98 11.18
CA PRO A 107 0.45 -13.24 10.85
C PRO A 107 1.47 -13.06 9.73
N ALA A 108 2.67 -13.60 9.92
CA ALA A 108 3.78 -13.56 8.96
C ALA A 108 4.17 -14.96 8.42
N ASP A 109 3.22 -15.90 8.47
CA ASP A 109 3.37 -17.29 8.04
C ASP A 109 2.94 -17.52 6.57
N GLY A 110 2.71 -16.43 5.82
CA GLY A 110 2.20 -16.45 4.46
C GLY A 110 0.69 -16.65 4.34
N SER A 111 -0.04 -16.80 5.46
CA SER A 111 -1.51 -16.83 5.44
C SER A 111 -2.09 -15.47 5.02
N ARG A 112 -3.30 -15.50 4.46
CA ARG A 112 -4.01 -14.26 4.10
C ARG A 112 -4.43 -13.55 5.37
N VAL A 113 -4.06 -12.28 5.50
CA VAL A 113 -4.56 -11.42 6.58
C VAL A 113 -6.07 -11.22 6.39
N ASP A 114 -6.86 -11.35 7.46
CA ASP A 114 -8.31 -11.13 7.45
C ASP A 114 -8.65 -9.63 7.41
N ALA A 115 -8.25 -8.97 6.33
CA ALA A 115 -8.40 -7.55 6.13
C ALA A 115 -8.56 -7.21 4.65
N LEU A 116 -9.30 -6.13 4.38
CA LEU A 116 -9.06 -5.34 3.18
C LEU A 116 -7.80 -4.52 3.43
N ALA A 117 -6.74 -4.77 2.66
CA ALA A 117 -5.54 -3.95 2.65
C ALA A 117 -5.63 -2.98 1.46
N ASN A 118 -5.93 -1.71 1.74
CA ASN A 118 -6.07 -0.70 0.71
C ASN A 118 -4.77 0.09 0.57
N ILE A 119 -4.17 0.11 -0.63
CA ILE A 119 -2.92 0.82 -0.89
C ILE A 119 -3.19 2.07 -1.70
N ALA A 120 -2.85 3.24 -1.16
CA ALA A 120 -2.97 4.52 -1.84
C ALA A 120 -1.60 5.05 -2.29
N PHE A 121 -1.46 5.37 -3.57
CA PHE A 121 -0.26 6.00 -4.15
C PHE A 121 -0.51 7.50 -4.34
N LEU A 122 0.11 8.31 -3.48
CA LEU A 122 -0.12 9.74 -3.39
C LEU A 122 0.87 10.52 -4.27
N ARG A 123 0.35 11.55 -4.94
CA ARG A 123 1.16 12.50 -5.73
C ARG A 123 0.93 13.91 -5.20
N ARG A 124 1.98 14.50 -4.65
CA ARG A 124 1.95 15.86 -4.13
C ARG A 124 1.66 16.85 -5.27
N PRO A 125 0.70 17.78 -5.13
CA PRO A 125 0.50 18.87 -6.07
C PRO A 125 1.76 19.73 -6.27
N ALA A 126 2.02 20.15 -7.50
CA ALA A 126 3.24 20.91 -7.82
C ALA A 126 3.30 22.28 -7.11
N ASP A 127 2.13 22.86 -6.82
CA ASP A 127 1.94 24.15 -6.15
C ASP A 127 1.96 24.06 -4.61
N LEU A 128 2.02 22.85 -4.03
CA LEU A 128 2.05 22.66 -2.58
C LEU A 128 3.46 22.29 -2.11
N PRO A 129 4.17 23.14 -1.35
CA PRO A 129 5.53 22.86 -0.88
C PRO A 129 5.63 21.54 -0.12
N ARG A 130 6.74 20.80 -0.30
CA ARG A 130 6.91 19.45 0.26
C ARG A 130 6.75 19.42 1.78
N GLU A 131 7.35 20.37 2.48
CA GLU A 131 7.24 20.46 3.94
C GLU A 131 5.80 20.67 4.40
N GLU A 132 5.08 21.58 3.74
CA GLU A 132 3.67 21.83 4.05
C GLU A 132 2.79 20.62 3.71
N TRP A 133 3.05 19.95 2.59
CA TRP A 133 2.35 18.73 2.22
C TRP A 133 2.54 17.62 3.27
N LEU A 134 3.78 17.42 3.74
CA LEU A 134 4.08 16.44 4.78
C LEU A 134 3.41 16.82 6.11
N ARG A 135 3.38 18.09 6.49
CA ARG A 135 2.69 18.56 7.70
C ARG A 135 1.18 18.31 7.62
N LEU A 136 0.56 18.68 6.49
CA LEU A 136 -0.87 18.47 6.27
C LEU A 136 -1.23 16.98 6.26
N TRP A 137 -0.38 16.13 5.66
CA TRP A 137 -0.64 14.70 5.58
C TRP A 137 -0.27 13.96 6.89
N LEU A 138 1.00 14.00 7.28
CA LEU A 138 1.52 13.18 8.36
C LEU A 138 1.11 13.64 9.77
N ASP A 139 0.81 14.92 9.95
CA ASP A 139 0.44 15.46 11.27
C ASP A 139 -1.08 15.66 11.37
N GLU A 140 -1.69 16.34 10.40
CA GLU A 140 -3.13 16.64 10.46
C GLU A 140 -4.00 15.49 9.94
N HIS A 141 -3.76 15.04 8.70
CA HIS A 141 -4.62 14.03 8.06
C HIS A 141 -4.54 12.68 8.77
N THR A 142 -3.39 12.28 9.31
CA THR A 142 -3.26 11.06 10.13
C THR A 142 -4.35 10.97 11.20
N THR A 143 -4.58 12.06 11.94
CA THR A 143 -5.62 12.09 12.98
C THR A 143 -7.01 11.96 12.38
N VAL A 144 -7.27 12.65 11.26
CA VAL A 144 -8.56 12.57 10.58
C VAL A 144 -8.84 11.16 10.06
N ALA A 145 -7.86 10.51 9.43
CA ALA A 145 -8.00 9.14 8.92
C ALA A 145 -8.37 8.17 10.05
N ILE A 146 -7.57 8.15 11.11
CA ILE A 146 -7.80 7.28 12.28
C ILE A 146 -9.17 7.54 12.93
N GLU A 147 -9.61 8.79 13.03
CA GLU A 147 -10.87 9.11 13.71
C GLU A 147 -12.12 8.91 12.83
N THR A 148 -11.98 8.91 11.50
CA THR A 148 -13.13 8.88 10.56
C THR A 148 -13.29 7.57 9.83
N GLN A 149 -12.28 6.71 9.84
CA GLN A 149 -12.34 5.37 9.26
C GLN A 149 -12.23 4.31 10.35
N ALA A 150 -12.71 3.09 10.06
CA ALA A 150 -12.51 1.92 10.91
C ALA A 150 -11.18 1.21 10.62
N THR A 151 -10.14 1.99 10.28
CA THR A 151 -8.81 1.50 9.98
C THR A 151 -8.16 0.96 11.26
N PHE A 152 -7.66 -0.27 11.23
CA PHE A 152 -6.96 -0.88 12.38
C PHE A 152 -5.46 -1.05 12.16
N GLY A 153 -4.98 -0.90 10.91
CA GLY A 153 -3.57 -0.81 10.55
C GLY A 153 -3.34 0.34 9.59
N TYR A 154 -2.33 1.16 9.84
CA TYR A 154 -2.05 2.36 9.07
C TYR A 154 -0.55 2.56 8.92
N PHE A 155 -0.06 2.38 7.70
CA PHE A 155 1.35 2.48 7.33
C PHE A 155 1.54 3.62 6.34
N GLN A 156 2.47 4.53 6.64
CA GLN A 156 2.76 5.72 5.86
C GLN A 156 4.20 5.63 5.35
N ASN A 157 4.38 5.53 4.04
CA ASN A 157 5.68 5.43 3.39
C ASN A 157 5.95 6.72 2.63
N VAL A 158 6.87 7.55 3.13
CA VAL A 158 7.33 8.74 2.41
C VAL A 158 8.36 8.30 1.39
N VAL A 159 8.08 8.48 0.09
CA VAL A 159 9.01 8.08 -0.97
C VAL A 159 10.27 8.96 -0.89
N GLU A 160 11.43 8.29 -0.90
CA GLU A 160 12.75 8.92 -0.86
C GLU A 160 13.31 9.04 -2.29
N GLN A 161 13.21 7.97 -3.08
CA GLN A 161 13.65 7.94 -4.47
C GLN A 161 12.99 6.80 -5.25
N ALA A 162 12.98 6.94 -6.58
CA ALA A 162 12.72 5.84 -7.51
C ALA A 162 13.97 4.95 -7.65
N LEU A 163 13.76 3.66 -7.83
CA LEU A 163 14.81 2.64 -7.88
C LEU A 163 14.99 2.03 -9.28
N THR A 164 14.06 2.25 -10.22
CA THR A 164 14.19 1.82 -11.62
C THR A 164 14.00 2.98 -12.59
N PRO A 165 14.58 2.88 -13.81
CA PRO A 165 14.26 3.80 -14.90
C PRO A 165 12.75 3.86 -15.15
N ASP A 166 12.26 5.02 -15.58
CA ASP A 166 10.86 5.24 -15.97
C ASP A 166 9.81 5.01 -14.87
N THR A 167 10.23 4.82 -13.60
CA THR A 167 9.31 4.77 -12.45
C THR A 167 8.45 6.04 -12.40
N PRO A 168 7.11 5.92 -12.35
CA PRO A 168 6.24 7.08 -12.30
C PRO A 168 6.43 7.83 -10.99
N ARG A 169 6.20 9.14 -11.05
CA ARG A 169 6.26 9.98 -9.85
C ARG A 169 5.19 9.54 -8.86
N VAL A 170 5.64 9.16 -7.67
CA VAL A 170 4.85 8.93 -6.45
C VAL A 170 5.62 9.60 -5.32
N ASP A 171 4.94 10.40 -4.49
CA ASP A 171 5.58 11.10 -3.36
C ASP A 171 5.35 10.37 -2.03
N ALA A 172 4.31 9.55 -1.94
CA ALA A 172 4.09 8.64 -0.81
C ALA A 172 3.20 7.46 -1.16
N ILE A 173 3.33 6.40 -0.36
CA ILE A 173 2.52 5.18 -0.45
C ILE A 173 1.93 4.92 0.93
N VAL A 174 0.63 4.70 0.98
CA VAL A 174 -0.10 4.49 2.24
C VAL A 174 -0.78 3.13 2.18
N GLU A 175 -0.70 2.38 3.26
CA GLU A 175 -1.51 1.16 3.41
C GLU A 175 -2.44 1.30 4.61
N GLU A 176 -3.70 0.98 4.39
CA GLU A 176 -4.76 0.99 5.38
C GLU A 176 -5.41 -0.39 5.47
N LEU A 177 -5.52 -0.94 6.67
CA LEU A 177 -6.17 -2.22 6.93
C LEU A 177 -7.56 -1.99 7.53
N PHE A 178 -8.58 -2.55 6.88
CA PHE A 178 -9.98 -2.47 7.29
C PHE A 178 -10.55 -3.88 7.53
N PRO A 179 -11.60 -4.03 8.36
CA PRO A 179 -12.36 -5.27 8.44
C PRO A 179 -12.86 -5.70 7.05
N MET A 180 -12.87 -7.00 6.75
CA MET A 180 -13.28 -7.51 5.43
C MET A 180 -14.68 -7.06 4.98
N ALA A 181 -15.61 -6.83 5.92
CA ALA A 181 -16.94 -6.31 5.58
C ALA A 181 -16.89 -4.91 4.93
N ALA A 182 -15.83 -4.13 5.16
CA ALA A 182 -15.61 -2.82 4.54
C ALA A 182 -15.45 -2.89 3.01
N VAL A 183 -15.21 -4.07 2.43
CA VAL A 183 -15.18 -4.27 0.97
C VAL A 183 -16.49 -3.85 0.32
N THR A 184 -17.63 -4.05 0.99
CA THR A 184 -18.97 -3.73 0.43
C THR A 184 -19.85 -2.87 1.33
N ASP A 185 -19.43 -2.60 2.56
CA ASP A 185 -20.19 -1.81 3.52
C ASP A 185 -19.45 -0.54 3.95
N TYR A 186 -19.95 0.62 3.51
CA TYR A 186 -19.44 1.92 3.90
C TYR A 186 -19.62 2.22 5.40
N HIS A 187 -20.64 1.67 6.06
CA HIS A 187 -20.76 1.84 7.51
C HIS A 187 -19.64 1.16 8.26
N THR A 188 -19.25 -0.05 7.82
CA THR A 188 -18.05 -0.72 8.31
C THR A 188 -16.79 0.06 7.95
N PHE A 189 -16.62 0.52 6.71
CA PHE A 189 -15.44 1.27 6.28
C PHE A 189 -15.19 2.54 7.10
N TYR A 190 -16.23 3.35 7.32
CA TYR A 190 -16.13 4.59 8.09
C TYR A 190 -16.36 4.39 9.60
N GLY A 191 -16.72 3.19 10.06
CA GLY A 191 -16.98 2.90 11.47
C GLY A 191 -18.16 3.71 12.04
N SER A 192 -19.21 3.92 11.23
CA SER A 192 -20.37 4.71 11.64
C SER A 192 -21.44 3.93 12.41
N GLY A 193 -21.26 2.61 12.58
CA GLY A 193 -22.16 1.77 13.39
C GLY A 193 -23.59 1.67 12.85
N GLY A 194 -23.78 1.89 11.54
CA GLY A 194 -25.10 1.88 10.90
C GLY A 194 -25.85 3.22 10.95
N ASP A 195 -25.27 4.26 11.56
CA ASP A 195 -25.87 5.60 11.58
C ASP A 195 -25.49 6.39 10.32
N GLN A 196 -26.51 6.83 9.57
CA GLN A 196 -26.32 7.57 8.32
C GLN A 196 -25.77 8.99 8.53
N GLY A 197 -26.21 9.69 9.58
CA GLY A 197 -25.71 11.04 9.88
C GLY A 197 -24.25 11.00 10.36
N GLU A 198 -23.89 9.96 11.11
CA GLU A 198 -22.50 9.66 11.47
C GLU A 198 -21.65 9.38 10.24
N LEU A 199 -22.13 8.53 9.34
CA LEU A 199 -21.46 8.21 8.08
C LEU A 199 -21.17 9.47 7.27
N GLU A 200 -22.19 10.30 7.04
CA GLU A 200 -22.04 11.55 6.30
C GLU A 200 -21.06 12.51 6.96
N ARG A 201 -21.10 12.64 8.30
CA ARG A 201 -20.16 13.51 9.02
C ARG A 201 -18.71 13.05 8.82
N ARG A 202 -18.46 11.74 8.96
CA ARG A 202 -17.13 11.15 8.80
C ARG A 202 -16.60 11.28 7.37
N MET A 203 -17.43 10.93 6.39
CA MET A 203 -17.12 11.08 4.97
C MET A 203 -16.77 12.53 4.62
N ASN A 204 -17.58 13.49 5.04
CA ASN A 204 -17.32 14.91 4.78
C ASN A 204 -16.01 15.39 5.40
N ARG A 205 -15.74 15.01 6.66
CA ARG A 205 -14.48 15.35 7.33
C ARG A 205 -13.26 14.73 6.61
N MET A 206 -13.37 13.48 6.19
CA MET A 206 -12.36 12.77 5.41
C MET A 206 -12.08 13.49 4.08
N LEU A 207 -13.11 13.73 3.26
CA LEU A 207 -12.99 14.38 1.96
C LEU A 207 -12.41 15.80 2.06
N MET A 208 -12.85 16.59 3.06
CA MET A 208 -12.26 17.90 3.31
C MET A 208 -10.77 17.80 3.65
N SER A 209 -10.37 16.81 4.45
CA SER A 209 -8.95 16.60 4.77
C SER A 209 -8.14 16.17 3.55
N VAL A 210 -8.66 15.23 2.75
CA VAL A 210 -8.02 14.76 1.49
C VAL A 210 -7.75 15.92 0.53
N GLY A 211 -8.73 16.82 0.35
CA GLY A 211 -8.58 17.98 -0.51
C GLY A 211 -7.53 18.99 -0.02
N ARG A 212 -7.24 19.06 1.29
CA ARG A 212 -6.25 20.00 1.83
C ARG A 212 -4.82 19.67 1.43
N PHE A 213 -4.47 18.38 1.35
CA PHE A 213 -3.13 17.95 0.92
C PHE A 213 -3.10 17.44 -0.54
N GLY A 214 -4.22 17.56 -1.26
CA GLY A 214 -4.29 17.33 -2.69
C GLY A 214 -4.36 15.88 -3.13
N ALA A 215 -4.69 14.96 -2.22
CA ALA A 215 -4.90 13.54 -2.56
C ALA A 215 -6.26 13.28 -3.22
N ASP A 216 -7.07 14.31 -3.46
CA ASP A 216 -8.24 14.27 -4.34
C ASP A 216 -7.86 14.21 -5.83
N ARG A 217 -6.57 14.24 -6.17
CA ARG A 217 -6.04 14.34 -7.53
C ARG A 217 -4.90 13.34 -7.74
N ASN A 218 -4.80 12.81 -8.96
CA ASN A 218 -3.70 11.95 -9.40
C ASN A 218 -3.38 10.83 -8.39
N LEU A 219 -4.41 10.11 -7.96
CA LEU A 219 -4.37 9.13 -6.89
C LEU A 219 -4.62 7.74 -7.47
N ASP A 220 -3.83 6.75 -7.05
CA ASP A 220 -4.25 5.35 -7.18
C ASP A 220 -4.70 4.84 -5.81
N VAL A 221 -5.81 4.11 -5.78
CA VAL A 221 -6.31 3.35 -4.62
C VAL A 221 -6.51 1.91 -5.06
N VAL A 222 -5.70 1.03 -4.51
CA VAL A 222 -5.60 -0.38 -4.91
C VAL A 222 -6.09 -1.24 -3.75
N PRO A 223 -7.33 -1.78 -3.82
CA PRO A 223 -7.78 -2.75 -2.85
C PRO A 223 -7.03 -4.07 -3.06
N THR A 224 -6.47 -4.62 -1.98
CA THR A 224 -5.64 -5.83 -2.03
C THR A 224 -5.93 -6.79 -0.87
N SER A 225 -5.67 -8.05 -1.10
CA SER A 225 -5.42 -9.06 -0.07
C SER A 225 -3.94 -9.03 0.30
N ARG A 226 -3.63 -9.00 1.61
CA ARG A 226 -2.26 -8.95 2.15
C ARG A 226 -1.81 -10.31 2.70
N ARG A 227 -0.53 -10.62 2.50
CA ARG A 227 0.20 -11.73 3.13
C ARG A 227 1.58 -11.25 3.53
N ASP A 228 2.03 -11.63 4.72
CA ASP A 228 3.36 -11.35 5.22
C ASP A 228 4.16 -12.64 5.37
N PHE A 229 5.46 -12.56 5.11
CA PHE A 229 6.40 -13.66 5.22
C PHE A 229 7.62 -13.22 6.05
N ASP A 230 7.84 -13.86 7.19
CA ASP A 230 9.12 -13.75 7.91
C ASP A 230 10.19 -14.57 7.18
N LEU A 231 11.34 -13.96 6.91
CA LEU A 231 12.45 -14.59 6.19
C LEU A 231 13.65 -14.90 7.08
N ARG A 232 13.59 -14.59 8.37
CA ARG A 232 14.66 -14.85 9.34
C ARG A 232 14.85 -16.34 9.66
#